data_AF-A0A973X6D8-F1
#
_entry.id   AF-A0A973X6D8-F1
#
_cell.length_a   1.000
_cell.length_b   1.000
_cell.length_c   1.000
_cell.angle_alpha   90.00
_cell.angle_beta   90.00
_cell.angle_gamma   90.00
#
_symmetry.space_group_name_H-M   'P 1'
#
loop_
_entity.id
_entity.type
_entity.pdbx_description
1 polymer ?
#
loop_
_entity_poly.entity_id
_entity_poly.type
_entity_poly.pdbx_seq_one_letter_code
_entity_poly.pdbx_strand_id
1 'polypeptide(L)'
;MKRYVLTLALVVASFLAHAAAPSARSIDKLLALTQAEKLMDSIRPQVRASMQAGINQALQGRRPNEEEQKVLDNFLAKAIKAMDETLTMETMKPLYLQLYTQYFTQKEVDGLIAFYQSAAGKSMVTKMPQLMQGLMGAMPALMAPMLEQIQAAAVQMNEELQALQK
;
A
#
# COMPACT_ATOMS: atom_id res chain seq x y z
N MET A 1 -25.30 -30.23 -45.73
CA MET A 1 -24.70 -30.67 -44.44
C MET A 1 -23.23 -30.25 -44.29
N LYS A 2 -22.35 -30.42 -45.29
CA LYS A 2 -20.92 -29.99 -45.22
C LYS A 2 -20.68 -28.48 -44.98
N ARG A 3 -21.60 -27.60 -45.40
CA ARG A 3 -21.51 -26.14 -45.19
C ARG A 3 -21.77 -25.69 -43.75
N TYR A 4 -22.53 -26.48 -42.98
CA TYR A 4 -22.84 -26.19 -41.57
C TYR A 4 -21.74 -26.72 -40.62
N VAL A 5 -21.00 -27.74 -41.04
CA VAL A 5 -19.84 -28.25 -40.29
C VAL A 5 -18.69 -27.24 -40.31
N LEU A 6 -18.50 -26.52 -41.43
CA LEU A 6 -17.45 -25.51 -41.55
C LEU A 6 -17.75 -24.23 -40.74
N THR A 7 -19.02 -23.86 -40.59
CA THR A 7 -19.44 -22.72 -39.76
C THR A 7 -19.40 -23.03 -38.27
N LEU A 8 -19.69 -24.27 -37.87
CA LEU A 8 -19.60 -24.70 -36.47
C LEU A 8 -18.15 -24.78 -35.98
N ALA A 9 -17.20 -25.16 -36.84
CA ALA A 9 -15.78 -25.23 -36.49
C ALA A 9 -15.14 -23.85 -36.23
N LEU A 10 -15.63 -22.78 -36.86
CA LEU A 10 -15.09 -21.42 -36.67
C LEU A 10 -15.51 -20.77 -35.34
N VAL A 11 -16.65 -21.17 -34.77
CA VAL A 11 -17.17 -20.64 -33.50
C VAL A 11 -16.44 -21.23 -32.29
N VAL A 12 -15.93 -22.47 -32.40
CA VAL A 12 -15.21 -23.14 -31.29
C VAL A 12 -13.79 -22.58 -31.09
N ALA A 13 -13.15 -22.07 -32.14
CA ALA A 13 -11.82 -21.46 -32.05
C ALA A 13 -11.80 -20.14 -31.25
N SER A 14 -12.94 -19.45 -31.14
CA SER A 14 -13.05 -18.20 -30.35
C SER A 14 -13.11 -18.42 -28.83
N PHE A 15 -13.39 -19.65 -28.37
CA PHE A 15 -13.48 -19.97 -26.94
C PHE A 15 -12.15 -20.43 -26.31
N LEU A 16 -11.09 -20.60 -27.11
CA LEU A 16 -9.73 -20.91 -26.62
C LEU A 16 -8.83 -19.68 -26.59
N ALA A 17 -9.38 -18.49 -26.39
CA ALA A 17 -8.61 -17.34 -25.94
C ALA A 17 -8.23 -17.56 -24.47
N HIS A 18 -7.37 -18.56 -24.20
CA HIS A 18 -6.68 -18.65 -22.93
C HIS A 18 -5.86 -17.38 -22.82
N ALA A 19 -6.24 -16.52 -21.89
CA ALA A 19 -5.62 -15.22 -21.78
C ALA A 19 -4.14 -15.44 -21.42
N ALA A 20 -3.26 -15.09 -22.36
CA ALA A 20 -1.83 -15.39 -22.24
C ALA A 20 -1.28 -14.79 -20.95
N ALA A 21 -0.40 -15.54 -20.27
CA ALA A 21 0.34 -15.02 -19.14
C ALA A 21 1.16 -13.78 -19.55
N PRO A 22 1.29 -12.76 -18.68
CA PRO A 22 2.10 -11.59 -18.95
C PRO A 22 3.59 -11.95 -19.04
N SER A 23 4.29 -11.31 -19.96
CA SER A 23 5.74 -11.44 -20.12
C SER A 23 6.47 -10.64 -19.04
N ALA A 24 7.66 -11.12 -18.65
CA ALA A 24 8.52 -10.42 -17.71
C ALA A 24 8.83 -8.98 -18.15
N ARG A 25 9.00 -8.76 -19.46
CA ARG A 25 9.24 -7.42 -20.03
C ARG A 25 8.07 -6.47 -19.83
N SER A 26 6.83 -6.94 -20.00
CA SER A 26 5.64 -6.11 -19.77
C SER A 26 5.50 -5.78 -18.28
N ILE A 27 5.72 -6.74 -17.40
CA ILE A 27 5.68 -6.51 -15.95
C ILE A 27 6.76 -5.50 -15.53
N ASP A 28 8.00 -5.65 -16.00
CA ASP A 28 9.09 -4.72 -15.74
C ASP A 28 8.74 -3.29 -16.16
N LYS A 29 8.15 -3.15 -17.35
CA LYS A 29 7.69 -1.85 -17.85
C LYS A 29 6.58 -1.26 -16.98
N LEU A 30 5.63 -2.09 -16.56
CA LEU A 30 4.54 -1.66 -15.68
C LEU A 30 5.09 -1.18 -14.32
N LEU A 31 6.00 -1.94 -13.70
CA LEU A 31 6.64 -1.58 -12.42
C LEU A 31 7.43 -0.27 -12.52
N ALA A 32 8.12 -0.04 -13.64
CA ALA A 32 8.81 1.21 -13.88
C ALA A 32 7.83 2.39 -14.02
N LEU A 33 6.73 2.21 -14.75
CA LEU A 33 5.71 3.25 -14.95
C LEU A 33 4.99 3.62 -13.64
N THR A 34 4.77 2.64 -12.76
CA THR A 34 4.14 2.86 -11.45
C THR A 34 5.13 3.34 -10.39
N GLN A 35 6.42 3.46 -10.72
CA GLN A 35 7.50 3.84 -9.78
C GLN A 35 7.55 2.92 -8.55
N ALA A 36 7.43 1.60 -8.75
CA ALA A 36 7.40 0.61 -7.67
C ALA A 36 8.63 0.70 -6.75
N GLU A 37 9.80 1.01 -7.30
CA GLU A 37 11.04 1.22 -6.54
C GLU A 37 10.93 2.41 -5.58
N LYS A 38 10.46 3.56 -6.08
CA LYS A 38 10.23 4.75 -5.27
C LYS A 38 9.20 4.52 -4.17
N LEU A 39 8.17 3.71 -4.45
CA LEU A 39 7.19 3.32 -3.43
C LEU A 39 7.88 2.53 -2.31
N MET A 40 8.72 1.55 -2.64
CA MET A 40 9.48 0.80 -1.63
C MET A 40 10.41 1.72 -0.83
N ASP A 41 11.11 2.65 -1.48
CA ASP A 41 11.96 3.62 -0.80
C ASP A 41 11.17 4.54 0.14
N SER A 42 9.94 4.90 -0.24
CA SER A 42 9.07 5.73 0.60
C SER A 42 8.59 5.04 1.88
N ILE A 43 8.55 3.69 1.90
CA ILE A 43 8.11 2.91 3.06
C ILE A 43 9.24 2.76 4.09
N ARG A 44 10.51 2.74 3.68
CA ARG A 44 11.66 2.50 4.59
C ARG A 44 11.71 3.49 5.78
N PRO A 45 11.53 4.82 5.61
CA PRO A 45 11.51 5.75 6.73
C PRO A 45 10.36 5.49 7.70
N GLN A 46 9.19 5.09 7.19
CA GLN A 46 8.02 4.79 8.00
C GLN A 46 8.24 3.54 8.86
N VAL A 47 8.82 2.48 8.28
CA VAL A 47 9.17 1.26 9.03
C VAL A 47 10.20 1.58 10.11
N ARG A 48 11.24 2.37 9.78
CA ARG A 48 12.25 2.82 10.76
C ARG A 48 11.61 3.59 11.92
N ALA A 49 10.73 4.54 11.61
CA ALA A 49 10.01 5.31 12.62
C ALA A 49 9.15 4.40 13.52
N SER A 50 8.49 3.39 12.94
CA SER A 50 7.73 2.40 13.68
C SER A 50 8.60 1.55 14.62
N MET A 51 9.79 1.14 14.17
CA MET A 51 10.75 0.41 15.03
C MET A 51 11.20 1.29 16.21
N GLN A 52 11.53 2.56 15.95
CA GLN A 52 11.90 3.51 17.00
C GLN A 52 10.77 3.72 18.01
N ALA A 53 9.54 3.88 17.53
CA ALA A 53 8.36 4.02 18.38
C ALA A 53 8.16 2.78 19.28
N GLY A 54 8.37 1.57 18.73
CA GLY A 54 8.31 0.31 19.49
C GLY A 54 9.35 0.24 20.61
N ILE A 55 10.59 0.70 20.36
CA ILE A 55 11.62 0.80 21.40
C ILE A 55 11.22 1.80 22.48
N ASN A 56 10.76 2.99 22.09
CA ASN A 56 10.33 4.01 23.04
C ASN A 56 9.17 3.52 23.93
N GLN A 57 8.25 2.74 23.35
CA GLN A 57 7.16 2.10 24.08
C GLN A 57 7.68 1.01 25.03
N ALA A 58 8.62 0.18 24.60
CA ALA A 58 9.22 -0.86 25.44
C ALA A 58 9.97 -0.29 26.64
N LEU A 59 10.58 0.88 26.47
CA LEU A 59 11.24 1.62 27.55
C LEU A 59 10.26 2.24 28.56
N GLN A 60 8.95 2.32 28.25
CA GLN A 60 7.91 2.88 29.12
C GLN A 60 8.26 4.27 29.68
N GLY A 61 8.91 5.12 28.87
CA GLY A 61 9.34 6.45 29.28
C GLY A 61 10.62 6.51 30.13
N ARG A 62 11.22 5.35 30.43
CA ARG A 62 12.53 5.27 31.09
C ARG A 62 13.62 5.71 30.12
N ARG A 63 14.56 6.54 30.59
CA ARG A 63 15.73 6.90 29.79
C ARG A 63 16.79 5.79 29.93
N PRO A 64 17.25 5.19 28.83
CA PRO A 64 18.32 4.22 28.88
C PRO A 64 19.63 4.91 29.32
N ASN A 65 20.48 4.16 30.02
CA ASN A 65 21.86 4.60 30.26
C ASN A 65 22.71 4.45 28.98
N GLU A 66 23.98 4.85 29.01
CA GLU A 66 24.84 4.81 27.83
C GLU A 66 25.06 3.40 27.25
N GLU A 67 25.13 2.36 28.09
CA GLU A 67 25.30 0.98 27.65
C GLU A 67 24.01 0.44 27.01
N GLU A 68 22.87 0.70 27.65
CA GLU A 68 21.55 0.36 27.12
C GLU A 68 21.29 1.08 25.78
N GLN A 69 21.64 2.36 25.66
CA GLN A 69 21.51 3.12 24.42
C GLN A 69 22.34 2.50 23.29
N LYS A 70 23.60 2.12 23.57
CA LYS A 70 24.46 1.44 22.58
C LYS A 70 23.84 0.12 22.12
N VAL A 71 23.22 -0.65 23.01
CA VAL A 71 22.53 -1.90 22.65
C VAL A 71 21.35 -1.62 21.72
N LEU A 72 20.53 -0.61 22.04
CA LEU A 72 19.38 -0.20 21.23
C LEU A 72 19.80 0.30 19.84
N ASP A 73 20.83 1.15 19.77
CA ASP A 73 21.36 1.68 18.51
C ASP A 73 21.93 0.56 17.63
N ASN A 74 22.67 -0.38 18.23
CA ASN A 74 23.21 -1.55 17.53
C ASN A 74 22.09 -2.46 17.00
N PHE A 75 21.02 -2.66 17.78
CA PHE A 75 19.86 -3.43 17.34
C PHE A 75 19.18 -2.74 16.14
N LEU A 76 18.88 -1.44 16.24
CA LEU A 76 18.27 -0.68 15.16
C LEU A 76 19.12 -0.72 13.89
N ALA A 77 20.44 -0.51 14.01
CA ALA A 77 21.35 -0.56 12.87
C ALA A 77 21.32 -1.93 12.18
N LYS A 78 21.33 -3.03 12.95
CA LYS A 78 21.22 -4.40 12.40
C LYS A 78 19.87 -4.63 11.73
N ALA A 79 18.77 -4.20 12.35
CA ALA A 79 17.42 -4.37 11.81
C ALA A 79 17.23 -3.58 10.51
N ILE A 80 17.70 -2.32 10.47
CA ILE A 80 17.67 -1.47 9.27
C ILE A 80 18.52 -2.10 8.16
N LYS A 81 19.73 -2.55 8.47
CA LYS A 81 20.60 -3.21 7.49
C LYS A 81 19.94 -4.45 6.88
N ALA A 82 19.38 -5.33 7.72
CA ALA A 82 18.69 -6.52 7.25
C ALA A 82 17.48 -6.18 6.36
N MET A 83 16.71 -5.14 6.73
CA MET A 83 15.61 -4.64 5.91
C MET A 83 16.12 -4.11 4.57
N ASP A 84 17.19 -3.33 4.57
CA ASP A 84 17.73 -2.71 3.36
C ASP A 84 18.32 -3.75 2.39
N GLU A 85 18.92 -4.83 2.91
CA GLU A 85 19.44 -5.97 2.15
C GLU A 85 18.32 -6.88 1.61
N THR A 86 17.19 -6.97 2.32
CA THR A 86 16.06 -7.84 1.92
C THR A 86 15.12 -7.15 0.95
N LEU A 87 14.75 -5.89 1.22
CA LEU A 87 13.76 -5.13 0.45
C LEU A 87 14.40 -4.40 -0.74
N THR A 88 15.15 -5.13 -1.55
CA THR A 88 15.74 -4.60 -2.80
C THR A 88 14.87 -4.95 -4.00
N MET A 89 15.02 -4.21 -5.09
CA MET A 89 14.37 -4.57 -6.36
C MET A 89 14.79 -5.96 -6.84
N GLU A 90 16.05 -6.33 -6.63
CA GLU A 90 16.59 -7.64 -7.01
C GLU A 90 15.86 -8.78 -6.30
N THR A 91 15.65 -8.67 -4.99
CA THR A 91 14.97 -9.68 -4.19
C THR A 91 13.46 -9.71 -4.44
N MET A 92 12.85 -8.54 -4.67
CA MET A 92 11.39 -8.43 -4.82
C MET A 92 10.90 -8.72 -6.24
N LYS A 93 11.74 -8.52 -7.26
CA LYS A 93 11.35 -8.68 -8.67
C LYS A 93 10.79 -10.08 -8.99
N PRO A 94 11.40 -11.20 -8.56
CA PRO A 94 10.83 -12.54 -8.79
C PRO A 94 9.41 -12.68 -8.23
N LEU A 95 9.16 -12.11 -7.04
CA LEU A 95 7.84 -12.14 -6.42
C LEU A 95 6.83 -11.33 -7.25
N TYR A 96 7.19 -10.14 -7.72
CA TYR A 96 6.32 -9.38 -8.62
C TYR A 96 6.01 -10.16 -9.89
N LEU A 97 7.01 -10.76 -10.54
CA LEU A 97 6.81 -11.55 -11.74
C LEU A 97 5.83 -12.70 -11.51
N GLN A 98 6.02 -13.44 -10.41
CA GLN A 98 5.13 -14.54 -10.03
C GLN A 98 3.70 -14.05 -9.81
N LEU A 99 3.50 -13.01 -8.99
CA LEU A 99 2.17 -12.54 -8.62
C LEU A 99 1.45 -11.91 -9.82
N TYR A 100 2.12 -11.10 -10.65
CA TYR A 100 1.50 -10.57 -11.87
C TYR A 100 1.12 -11.68 -12.84
N THR A 101 1.94 -12.72 -12.98
CA THR A 101 1.63 -13.88 -13.83
C THR A 101 0.44 -14.69 -13.29
N GLN A 102 0.27 -14.74 -11.97
CA GLN A 102 -0.83 -15.44 -11.32
C GLN A 102 -2.17 -14.71 -11.43
N TYR A 103 -2.16 -13.37 -11.32
CA TYR A 103 -3.39 -12.59 -11.18
C TYR A 103 -3.81 -11.80 -12.42
N PHE A 104 -2.90 -11.58 -13.37
CA PHE A 104 -3.16 -10.79 -14.55
C PHE A 104 -2.83 -11.57 -15.81
N THR A 105 -3.49 -11.16 -16.88
CA THR A 105 -3.22 -11.60 -18.25
C THR A 105 -2.35 -10.56 -18.95
N GLN A 106 -1.67 -10.97 -20.01
CA GLN A 106 -0.87 -10.08 -20.86
C GLN A 106 -1.69 -8.89 -21.35
N LYS A 107 -2.94 -9.13 -21.76
CA LYS A 107 -3.85 -8.08 -22.25
C LYS A 107 -4.16 -7.04 -21.18
N GLU A 108 -4.37 -7.47 -19.94
CA GLU A 108 -4.64 -6.56 -18.82
C GLU A 108 -3.39 -5.75 -18.46
N VAL A 109 -2.22 -6.41 -18.41
CA VAL A 109 -0.94 -5.72 -18.18
C VAL A 109 -0.68 -4.68 -19.27
N ASP A 110 -0.94 -4.99 -20.54
CA ASP A 110 -0.79 -4.05 -21.64
C ASP A 110 -1.76 -2.86 -21.52
N GLY A 111 -3.00 -3.11 -21.08
CA GLY A 111 -3.97 -2.07 -20.77
C GLY A 111 -3.50 -1.14 -19.64
N LEU A 112 -2.95 -1.70 -18.56
CA LEU A 112 -2.36 -0.94 -17.47
C LEU A 112 -1.16 -0.12 -17.92
N ILE A 113 -0.28 -0.69 -18.74
CA ILE A 113 0.86 0.02 -19.34
C ILE A 113 0.36 1.21 -20.16
N ALA A 114 -0.62 1.00 -21.05
CA ALA A 114 -1.17 2.08 -21.87
C ALA A 114 -1.77 3.20 -21.01
N PHE A 115 -2.50 2.84 -19.94
CA PHE A 115 -3.03 3.80 -18.99
C PHE A 115 -1.93 4.59 -18.28
N TYR A 116 -0.93 3.93 -17.67
CA TYR A 116 0.14 4.61 -16.94
C TYR A 116 1.11 5.38 -17.85
N GLN A 117 1.12 5.12 -19.16
CA GLN A 117 1.81 5.95 -20.14
C GLN A 117 1.04 7.24 -20.48
N SER A 118 -0.28 7.25 -20.32
CA SER A 118 -1.13 8.42 -20.58
C SER A 118 -0.84 9.58 -19.61
N ALA A 119 -1.24 10.80 -19.99
CA ALA A 119 -1.10 11.97 -19.12
C ALA A 119 -1.85 11.79 -17.79
N ALA A 120 -3.06 11.19 -17.83
CA ALA A 120 -3.85 10.93 -16.64
C ALA A 120 -3.18 9.88 -15.73
N GLY A 121 -2.71 8.77 -16.28
CA GLY A 121 -2.03 7.72 -15.51
C GLY A 121 -0.75 8.21 -14.84
N LYS A 122 0.08 8.99 -15.54
CA LYS A 122 1.25 9.66 -14.94
C LYS A 122 0.84 10.61 -13.81
N SER A 123 -0.25 11.36 -13.98
CA SER A 123 -0.79 12.22 -12.94
C SER A 123 -1.24 11.42 -11.71
N MET A 124 -1.85 10.26 -11.91
CA MET A 124 -2.28 9.37 -10.83
C MET A 124 -1.09 8.90 -9.99
N VAL A 125 -0.01 8.40 -10.62
CA VAL A 125 1.18 7.92 -9.89
C VAL A 125 1.82 9.03 -9.04
N THR A 126 1.79 10.27 -9.52
CA THR A 126 2.43 11.41 -8.84
C THR A 126 1.55 12.09 -7.80
N LYS A 127 0.25 12.21 -8.06
CA LYS A 127 -0.68 12.97 -7.22
C LYS A 127 -1.47 12.12 -6.24
N MET A 128 -1.60 10.81 -6.47
CA MET A 128 -2.37 9.97 -5.55
C MET A 128 -1.80 9.93 -4.13
N PRO A 129 -0.46 9.81 -3.93
CA PRO A 129 0.10 9.90 -2.60
C PRO A 129 -0.17 11.26 -1.92
N GLN A 130 -0.12 12.35 -2.70
CA GLN A 130 -0.39 13.71 -2.20
C GLN A 130 -1.86 13.88 -1.80
N LEU A 131 -2.78 13.31 -2.57
CA LEU A 131 -4.20 13.32 -2.22
C LEU A 131 -4.44 12.56 -0.91
N MET A 132 -3.88 11.36 -0.77
CA MET A 132 -4.01 10.58 0.47
C MET A 132 -3.41 11.31 1.66
N GLN A 133 -2.23 11.92 1.50
CA GLN A 133 -1.60 12.73 2.54
C GLN A 133 -2.46 13.95 2.91
N GLY A 134 -3.04 14.64 1.93
CA GLY A 134 -3.95 15.76 2.15
C GLY A 134 -5.21 15.35 2.90
N LEU A 135 -5.80 14.20 2.54
CA LEU A 135 -6.97 13.65 3.24
C LEU A 135 -6.65 13.32 4.70
N MET A 136 -5.53 12.65 4.97
CA MET A 136 -5.10 12.35 6.34
C MET A 136 -4.86 13.62 7.15
N GLY A 137 -4.25 14.66 6.54
CA GLY A 137 -4.01 15.94 7.19
C GLY A 137 -5.27 16.75 7.47
N ALA A 138 -6.31 16.61 6.65
CA ALA A 138 -7.59 17.29 6.83
C ALA A 138 -8.51 16.61 7.86
N MET A 139 -8.28 15.33 8.16
CA MET A 139 -9.19 14.55 9.00
C MET A 139 -9.39 15.08 10.43
N PRO A 140 -8.34 15.53 11.15
CA PRO A 140 -8.53 16.07 12.50
C PRO A 140 -9.50 17.25 12.56
N ALA A 141 -9.43 18.17 11.59
CA ALA A 141 -10.33 19.33 11.52
C ALA A 141 -11.79 18.92 11.29
N LEU A 142 -12.02 17.84 10.53
CA LEU A 142 -13.36 17.29 10.33
C LEU A 142 -13.90 16.63 11.61
N MET A 143 -13.03 15.96 12.38
CA MET A 143 -13.42 15.26 13.61
C MET A 143 -13.61 16.18 14.82
N ALA A 144 -12.97 17.35 14.85
CA ALA A 144 -13.00 18.26 16.00
C ALA A 144 -14.44 18.65 16.44
N PRO A 145 -15.36 19.09 15.56
CA PRO A 145 -16.72 19.43 15.95
C PRO A 145 -17.51 18.22 16.47
N MET A 146 -17.26 17.03 15.92
CA MET A 146 -17.88 15.79 16.40
C MET A 146 -17.43 15.48 17.84
N LEU A 147 -16.15 15.66 18.16
CA LEU A 147 -15.63 15.46 19.52
C LEU A 147 -16.21 16.46 20.52
N GLU A 148 -16.43 17.71 20.11
CA GLU A 148 -17.10 18.73 20.93
C GLU A 148 -18.56 18.36 21.21
N GLN A 149 -19.29 17.88 20.19
CA GLN A 149 -20.67 17.41 20.36
C GLN A 149 -20.77 16.21 21.31
N ILE A 150 -19.84 15.25 21.19
CA ILE A 150 -19.78 14.10 22.10
C ILE A 150 -19.53 14.55 23.54
N GLN A 151 -18.63 15.53 23.76
CA GLN A 151 -18.39 16.09 25.09
C GLN A 151 -19.63 16.79 25.65
N ALA A 152 -20.32 17.61 24.86
CA ALA A 152 -21.55 18.27 25.28
C ALA A 152 -22.65 17.26 25.64
N ALA A 153 -22.83 16.21 24.83
CA ALA A 153 -23.80 15.14 25.11
C ALA A 153 -23.46 14.37 26.40
N ALA A 154 -22.16 14.13 26.67
CA ALA A 154 -21.74 13.47 27.90
C ALA A 154 -22.01 14.33 29.15
N VAL A 155 -21.83 15.65 29.06
CA VAL A 155 -22.18 16.60 30.14
C VAL A 155 -23.69 16.55 30.40
N GLN A 156 -24.51 16.67 29.35
CA GLN A 156 -25.96 16.63 29.48
C GLN A 156 -26.46 15.32 30.11
N MET A 157 -25.93 14.18 29.65
CA MET A 157 -26.26 12.88 30.23
C MET A 157 -25.98 12.84 31.74
N ASN A 158 -24.84 13.37 32.18
CA ASN A 158 -24.49 13.40 33.60
C ASN A 158 -25.43 14.30 34.43
N GLU A 159 -25.83 15.45 33.88
CA GLU A 159 -26.82 16.34 34.51
C GLU A 159 -28.19 15.66 34.66
N GLU A 160 -28.66 14.99 33.61
CA GLU A 160 -29.92 14.23 33.63
C GLU A 160 -29.90 13.10 34.67
N LEU A 161 -28.79 12.35 34.77
CA LEU A 161 -28.63 11.30 35.78
C LEU A 161 -28.64 11.85 37.21
N GLN A 162 -28.01 13.00 37.46
CA GLN A 162 -28.03 13.65 38.78
C GLN A 162 -29.42 14.15 39.16
N ALA A 163 -30.20 14.63 38.20
CA ALA A 163 -31.57 15.09 38.43
C ALA A 163 -32.51 13.95 38.88
N LEU A 164 -32.28 12.72 38.39
CA LEU A 164 -33.06 11.53 38.79
C LEU A 164 -32.75 11.01 40.20
N GLN A 165 -31.67 11.47 40.82
CA GLN A 165 -31.26 11.08 42.18
C GLN A 165 -31.79 12.02 43.27
N LYS A 166 -32.52 13.08 42.90
CA LYS A 166 -33.15 14.05 43.82
C LYS A 166 -34.65 13.81 43.89
#